data_AF-A0A8C8YDZ9-F1
#
_entry.id   AF-A0A8C8YDZ9-F1
#
_cell.length_a   1.000
_cell.length_b   1.000
_cell.length_c   1.000
_cell.angle_alpha   90.00
_cell.angle_beta   90.00
_cell.angle_gamma   90.00
#
_symmetry.space_group_name_H-M   'P 1'
#
loop_
_entity.id
_entity.type
_entity.pdbx_description
1 polymer ?
#
loop_
_entity_poly.entity_id
_entity_poly.type
_entity_poly.pdbx_seq_one_letter_code
_entity_poly.pdbx_strand_id
1 'polypeptide(L)'
;MGPGRLLLTAVLLLAREAPPEASEYCGRLEYWNPDNKCCSSCLQRFGPPPCALEALETGKAGKEVSLLPLLSKELPSLASQPLSRLLDELEVLEELIVLLDPEPGPGGGTSCGTTRHLAARYGMPATWSTFTYSLRPSRSPLRALIEMVVAKEPSASLGQLGIHLAELGRADALQVLSKLG
;
A
#
# COMPACT_ATOMS: atom_id res chain seq x y z
N MET A 1 -58.87 -17.25 -9.94
CA MET A 1 -57.49 -16.86 -9.56
C MET A 1 -56.56 -17.39 -10.64
N GLY A 2 -56.05 -16.52 -11.52
CA GLY A 2 -55.45 -16.92 -12.79
C GLY A 2 -53.97 -17.33 -12.70
N PRO A 3 -53.50 -18.20 -13.61
CA PRO A 3 -52.12 -18.71 -13.64
C PRO A 3 -51.05 -17.64 -13.94
N GLY A 4 -51.45 -16.45 -14.40
CA GLY A 4 -50.54 -15.35 -14.70
C GLY A 4 -49.83 -14.73 -13.49
N ARG A 5 -50.36 -14.91 -12.27
CA ARG A 5 -49.74 -14.37 -11.04
C ARG A 5 -48.54 -15.19 -10.55
N LEU A 6 -48.47 -16.48 -10.91
CA LEU A 6 -47.36 -17.36 -10.53
C LEU A 6 -46.14 -17.19 -11.45
N LEU A 7 -46.36 -16.81 -12.71
CA LEU A 7 -45.29 -16.56 -13.67
C LEU A 7 -44.53 -15.25 -13.38
N LEU A 8 -45.23 -14.22 -12.88
CA LEU A 8 -44.61 -12.93 -12.53
C LEU A 8 -43.67 -13.03 -11.33
N THR A 9 -43.95 -13.90 -10.35
CA THR A 9 -43.04 -14.17 -9.23
C THR A 9 -41.82 -14.99 -9.66
N ALA A 10 -41.97 -15.87 -10.66
CA ALA A 10 -40.85 -16.67 -11.18
C ALA A 10 -39.85 -15.83 -11.99
N VAL A 11 -40.32 -14.83 -12.73
CA VAL A 11 -39.42 -13.94 -13.52
C VAL A 11 -38.63 -12.98 -12.63
N LEU A 12 -39.21 -12.51 -11.50
CA LEU A 12 -38.49 -11.63 -10.56
C LEU A 12 -37.37 -12.35 -9.77
N LEU A 13 -37.37 -13.68 -9.71
CA LEU A 13 -36.33 -14.46 -9.03
C LEU A 13 -35.13 -14.80 -9.91
N LEU A 14 -35.21 -14.58 -11.23
CA LEU A 14 -34.11 -14.80 -12.17
C LEU A 14 -33.24 -13.56 -12.43
N ALA A 15 -33.66 -12.39 -11.93
CA ALA A 15 -32.81 -11.20 -11.85
C ALA A 15 -31.93 -11.19 -10.58
N ARG A 16 -31.54 -12.39 -10.10
CA ARG A 16 -30.50 -12.50 -9.10
C ARG A 16 -29.18 -12.38 -9.86
N GLU A 17 -28.69 -11.14 -9.99
CA GLU A 17 -27.28 -10.95 -10.31
C GLU A 17 -26.48 -11.88 -9.40
N ALA A 18 -25.57 -12.64 -10.00
CA ALA A 18 -24.65 -13.47 -9.26
C ALA A 18 -24.07 -12.59 -8.15
N PRO A 19 -24.16 -13.00 -6.87
CA PRO A 19 -23.56 -12.21 -5.81
C PRO A 19 -22.11 -11.99 -6.22
N PRO A 20 -21.60 -10.73 -6.23
CA PRO A 20 -20.23 -10.47 -6.60
C PRO A 20 -19.37 -11.40 -5.75
N GLU A 21 -18.47 -12.15 -6.39
CA GLU A 21 -17.61 -13.12 -5.76
C GLU A 21 -17.02 -12.49 -4.50
N ALA A 22 -17.54 -12.88 -3.34
CA ALA A 22 -17.05 -12.38 -2.08
C ALA A 22 -15.61 -12.86 -1.99
N SER A 23 -14.65 -11.94 -1.90
CA SER A 23 -13.26 -12.34 -1.66
C SER A 23 -13.25 -13.28 -0.46
N GLU A 24 -12.50 -14.37 -0.54
CA GLU A 24 -12.42 -15.40 0.50
C GLU A 24 -12.01 -14.85 1.90
N TYR A 25 -11.61 -13.58 1.97
CA TYR A 25 -11.16 -12.85 3.15
C TYR A 25 -12.16 -11.82 3.74
N CYS A 26 -13.24 -11.43 3.04
CA CYS A 26 -14.22 -10.45 3.54
C CYS A 26 -15.54 -11.11 3.95
N GLY A 27 -16.03 -10.78 5.14
CA GLY A 27 -17.32 -11.23 5.65
C GLY A 27 -18.50 -10.70 4.82
N ARG A 28 -19.57 -11.50 4.76
CA ARG A 28 -20.73 -11.42 3.85
C ARG A 28 -21.62 -10.16 3.90
N LEU A 29 -21.28 -9.12 4.67
CA LEU A 29 -22.21 -8.03 5.02
C LEU A 29 -21.66 -6.60 4.82
N GLU A 30 -20.46 -6.44 4.28
CA GLU A 30 -19.87 -5.11 4.10
C GLU A 30 -19.80 -4.68 2.63
N TYR A 31 -19.88 -3.37 2.39
CA TYR A 31 -19.76 -2.78 1.07
C TYR A 31 -18.39 -3.10 0.45
N TRP A 32 -18.42 -3.81 -0.67
CA TRP A 32 -17.24 -4.13 -1.48
C TRP A 32 -16.80 -2.89 -2.27
N ASN A 33 -15.54 -2.48 -2.10
CA ASN A 33 -14.95 -1.40 -2.88
C ASN A 33 -14.24 -2.00 -4.11
N PRO A 34 -14.75 -1.80 -5.34
CA PRO A 34 -14.18 -2.40 -6.54
C PRO A 34 -12.78 -1.86 -6.87
N ASP A 35 -12.49 -0.60 -6.54
CA ASP A 35 -11.18 0.01 -6.80
C ASP A 35 -10.09 -0.62 -5.92
N ASN A 36 -10.44 -0.97 -4.68
CA ASN A 36 -9.53 -1.53 -3.69
C ASN A 36 -9.58 -3.06 -3.60
N LYS A 37 -10.49 -3.70 -4.35
CA LYS A 37 -10.76 -5.14 -4.30
C LYS A 37 -10.89 -5.67 -2.86
N CYS A 38 -11.50 -4.89 -1.96
CA CYS A 38 -11.71 -5.27 -0.55
C CYS A 38 -12.91 -4.53 0.07
N CYS A 39 -13.45 -5.05 1.17
CA CYS A 39 -14.51 -4.39 1.95
C CYS A 39 -13.96 -3.25 2.82
N SER A 40 -14.82 -2.29 3.21
CA SER A 40 -14.42 -1.11 3.98
C SER A 40 -13.74 -1.42 5.32
N SER A 41 -14.13 -2.46 6.05
CA SER A 41 -13.44 -2.87 7.28
C SER A 41 -12.08 -3.48 6.98
N CYS A 42 -11.95 -4.27 5.91
CA CYS A 42 -10.66 -4.79 5.49
C CYS A 42 -9.73 -3.68 5.01
N LEU A 43 -10.24 -2.67 4.30
CA LEU A 43 -9.47 -1.47 3.95
C LEU A 43 -9.02 -0.71 5.20
N GLN A 44 -9.87 -0.61 6.23
CA GLN A 44 -9.51 0.03 7.49
C GLN A 44 -8.47 -0.75 8.29
N ARG A 45 -8.53 -2.08 8.24
CA ARG A 45 -7.76 -3.00 9.07
C ARG A 45 -6.43 -3.44 8.43
N PHE A 46 -6.42 -3.63 7.13
CA PHE A 46 -5.27 -4.12 6.34
C PHE A 46 -4.67 -3.04 5.43
N GLY A 47 -5.33 -1.90 5.29
CA GLY A 47 -4.91 -0.84 4.38
C GLY A 47 -5.28 -1.13 2.92
N PRO A 48 -4.92 -0.23 1.99
CA PRO A 48 -5.12 -0.45 0.55
C PRO A 48 -4.38 -1.71 0.07
N PRO A 49 -4.90 -2.41 -0.95
CA PRO A 49 -4.27 -3.63 -1.44
C PRO A 49 -2.80 -3.36 -1.85
N PRO A 50 -1.90 -4.36 -1.70
CA PRO A 50 -0.59 -4.30 -2.34
C PRO A 50 -0.77 -4.04 -3.83
N CYS A 51 0.11 -3.22 -4.42
CA CYS A 51 0.08 -2.95 -5.85
C CYS A 51 -0.02 -4.27 -6.61
N ALA A 52 -1.05 -4.42 -7.46
CA ALA A 52 -1.09 -5.52 -8.39
C ALA A 52 0.09 -5.30 -9.35
N LEU A 53 1.13 -6.13 -9.23
CA LEU A 53 2.25 -6.19 -10.18
C LEU A 53 1.75 -6.47 -11.63
N GLU A 54 0.50 -6.86 -11.76
CA GLU A 54 -0.23 -7.32 -12.93
C GLU A 54 -0.88 -6.19 -13.76
N ALA A 55 -0.17 -5.10 -14.04
CA ALA A 55 -0.62 -4.10 -15.03
C ALA A 55 0.33 -3.97 -16.24
N LEU A 56 1.46 -4.69 -16.24
CA LEU A 56 2.41 -4.74 -17.36
C LEU A 56 2.51 -6.16 -17.96
N GLU A 57 1.42 -6.91 -18.01
CA GLU A 57 1.35 -8.11 -18.84
C GLU A 57 0.78 -7.77 -20.22
N THR A 58 1.50 -6.93 -20.95
CA THR A 58 1.44 -6.92 -22.42
C THR A 58 2.85 -7.10 -22.97
N GLY A 59 3.30 -8.35 -22.90
CA GLY A 59 4.27 -8.93 -23.82
C GLY A 59 5.65 -8.29 -23.87
N LYS A 60 6.54 -8.68 -22.95
CA LYS A 60 7.90 -9.10 -23.31
C LYS A 60 8.53 -9.92 -22.19
N ALA A 61 8.84 -11.17 -22.51
CA ALA A 61 9.80 -11.99 -21.77
C ALA A 61 11.11 -11.19 -21.62
N GLY A 62 11.46 -10.86 -20.39
CA GLY A 62 12.60 -10.00 -20.12
C GLY A 62 12.87 -9.80 -18.64
N LYS A 63 13.49 -10.82 -18.04
CA LYS A 63 14.32 -10.73 -16.83
C LYS A 63 13.57 -10.20 -15.59
N GLU A 64 13.16 -11.16 -14.75
CA GLU A 64 12.93 -10.95 -13.32
C GLU A 64 14.20 -10.31 -12.72
N VAL A 65 14.26 -8.99 -12.73
CA VAL A 65 15.27 -8.25 -11.99
C VAL A 65 14.80 -8.31 -10.56
N SER A 66 15.20 -9.36 -9.86
CA SER A 66 15.08 -9.45 -8.42
C SER A 66 15.79 -8.22 -7.84
N LEU A 67 15.02 -7.22 -7.42
CA LEU A 67 15.51 -5.97 -6.80
C LEU A 67 15.98 -6.20 -5.36
N LEU A 68 15.65 -7.35 -4.76
CA LEU A 68 16.20 -7.81 -3.48
C LEU A 68 17.74 -7.94 -3.50
N PRO A 69 18.35 -8.51 -4.56
CA PRO A 69 19.78 -8.48 -4.77
C PRO A 69 20.45 -7.11 -4.81
N LEU A 70 19.75 -6.01 -5.13
CA LEU A 70 20.41 -4.68 -5.16
C LEU A 70 20.68 -4.19 -3.75
N LEU A 71 19.68 -4.21 -2.85
CA LEU A 71 19.91 -3.83 -1.45
C LEU A 71 20.85 -4.81 -0.72
N SER A 72 20.80 -6.10 -1.08
CA SER A 72 21.66 -7.13 -0.47
C SER A 72 23.11 -7.10 -0.97
N LYS A 73 23.36 -6.70 -2.24
CA LYS A 73 24.72 -6.55 -2.77
C LYS A 73 25.33 -5.19 -2.49
N GLU A 74 24.53 -4.13 -2.50
CA GLU A 74 25.08 -2.78 -2.54
C GLU A 74 25.51 -2.22 -1.19
N LEU A 75 25.13 -2.76 -0.02
CA LEU A 75 25.87 -2.56 1.25
C LEU A 75 25.25 -3.37 2.42
N PRO A 76 25.83 -4.52 2.81
CA PRO A 76 25.44 -5.26 4.01
C PRO A 76 25.47 -4.40 5.29
N SER A 77 26.34 -3.38 5.34
CA SER A 77 26.46 -2.46 6.46
C SER A 77 25.30 -1.47 6.55
N LEU A 78 24.73 -1.04 5.42
CA LEU A 78 23.59 -0.11 5.39
C LEU A 78 22.32 -0.81 5.85
N ALA A 79 22.10 -2.05 5.40
CA ALA A 79 20.91 -2.83 5.77
C ALA A 79 20.80 -3.07 7.29
N SER A 80 21.93 -3.18 8.00
CA SER A 80 21.98 -3.35 9.45
C SER A 80 21.87 -2.05 10.26
N GLN A 81 21.94 -0.89 9.60
CA GLN A 81 21.89 0.39 10.31
C GLN A 81 20.48 0.71 10.81
N PRO A 82 20.37 1.47 11.92
CA PRO A 82 19.09 1.83 12.49
C PRO A 82 18.34 2.76 11.54
N LEU A 83 17.03 2.55 11.45
CA LEU A 83 16.12 3.37 10.66
C LEU A 83 16.16 4.85 11.08
N SER A 84 16.51 5.14 12.34
CA SER A 84 16.67 6.51 12.84
C SER A 84 17.69 7.33 12.05
N ARG A 85 18.72 6.71 11.46
CA ARG A 85 19.72 7.41 10.64
C ARG A 85 19.06 8.18 9.49
N LEU A 86 17.97 7.66 8.92
CA LEU A 86 17.25 8.35 7.84
C LEU A 86 16.65 9.69 8.29
N LEU A 87 16.34 9.87 9.58
CA LEU A 87 15.83 11.13 10.11
C LEU A 87 16.92 12.22 10.17
N ASP A 88 18.19 11.83 10.25
CA ASP A 88 19.33 12.73 10.29
C ASP A 88 19.78 13.15 8.88
N GLU A 89 19.46 12.35 7.86
CA GLU A 89 19.89 12.51 6.46
C GLU A 89 18.81 13.26 5.67
N LEU A 90 18.71 14.57 5.94
CA LEU A 90 17.61 15.45 5.48
C LEU A 90 17.36 15.41 3.96
N GLU A 91 18.40 15.44 3.12
CA GLU A 91 18.25 15.39 1.66
C GLU A 91 17.60 14.10 1.18
N VAL A 92 18.06 12.94 1.68
CA VAL A 92 17.50 11.64 1.34
C VAL A 92 16.05 11.54 1.82
N LEU A 93 15.78 12.01 3.04
CA LEU A 93 14.43 12.03 3.58
C LEU A 93 13.48 12.91 2.76
N GLU A 94 13.90 14.10 2.35
CA GLU A 94 13.09 15.01 1.53
C GLU A 94 12.78 14.42 0.15
N GLU A 95 13.76 13.78 -0.50
CA GLU A 95 13.53 13.07 -1.76
C GLU A 95 12.52 11.92 -1.60
N LEU A 96 12.65 11.12 -0.53
CA LEU A 96 11.68 10.06 -0.24
C LEU A 96 10.29 10.62 0.07
N ILE A 97 10.19 11.77 0.74
CA ILE A 97 8.92 12.46 0.99
C ILE A 97 8.24 12.84 -0.32
N VAL A 98 8.99 13.45 -1.26
CA VAL A 98 8.46 13.82 -2.58
C VAL A 98 7.91 12.59 -3.33
N LEU A 99 8.58 11.44 -3.21
CA LEU A 99 8.18 10.21 -3.87
C LEU A 99 7.00 9.50 -3.18
N LEU A 100 6.94 9.50 -1.85
CA LEU A 100 6.06 8.63 -1.06
C LEU A 100 4.85 9.33 -0.45
N ASP A 101 4.88 10.65 -0.23
CA ASP A 101 3.76 11.43 0.32
C ASP A 101 2.76 12.07 -0.67
N PRO A 102 2.82 11.91 -2.03
CA PRO A 102 1.78 12.46 -2.89
C PRO A 102 0.45 11.70 -2.68
N GLU A 103 -0.65 12.46 -2.48
CA GLU A 103 -1.98 11.85 -2.49
C GLU A 103 -2.40 11.57 -3.94
N PRO A 104 -3.23 10.53 -4.17
CA PRO A 104 -3.85 10.32 -5.46
C PRO A 104 -4.59 11.59 -5.89
N GLY A 105 -4.31 12.04 -7.12
CA GLY A 105 -4.89 13.27 -7.66
C GLY A 105 -6.41 13.22 -7.81
N PRO A 106 -7.07 14.37 -8.05
CA PRO A 106 -8.49 14.42 -8.39
C PRO A 106 -8.73 13.57 -9.64
N GLY A 107 -9.45 12.46 -9.47
CA GLY A 107 -9.57 11.40 -10.47
C GLY A 107 -9.46 9.99 -9.88
N GLY A 108 -9.12 9.85 -8.60
CA GLY A 108 -9.22 8.58 -7.87
C GLY A 108 -8.20 7.52 -8.29
N GLY A 109 -7.27 7.84 -9.18
CA GLY A 109 -6.16 6.97 -9.54
C GLY A 109 -5.32 6.70 -8.30
N THR A 110 -5.33 5.46 -7.81
CA THR A 110 -4.65 5.05 -6.59
C THR A 110 -3.14 5.23 -6.79
N SER A 111 -2.53 6.24 -6.18
CA SER A 111 -1.08 6.31 -6.12
C SER A 111 -0.62 5.12 -5.29
N CYS A 112 -0.06 4.13 -5.99
CA CYS A 112 0.34 2.90 -5.35
C CYS A 112 1.72 3.05 -4.69
N GLY A 113 1.94 2.35 -3.58
CA GLY A 113 3.21 2.40 -2.87
C GLY A 113 3.51 3.76 -2.22
N THR A 114 2.48 4.50 -1.80
CA THR A 114 2.62 5.70 -0.95
C THR A 114 2.96 5.34 0.50
N THR A 115 3.25 6.35 1.32
CA THR A 115 3.42 6.21 2.77
C THR A 115 2.23 5.51 3.44
N ARG A 116 1.01 5.62 2.90
CA ARG A 116 -0.15 4.86 3.43
C ARG A 116 0.06 3.35 3.34
N HIS A 117 0.62 2.88 2.22
CA HIS A 117 0.90 1.46 2.01
C HIS A 117 2.08 1.01 2.88
N LEU A 118 3.11 1.86 3.00
CA LEU A 118 4.24 1.60 3.88
C LEU A 118 3.80 1.52 5.35
N ALA A 119 2.92 2.43 5.80
CA ALA A 119 2.39 2.43 7.16
C ALA A 119 1.63 1.15 7.50
N ALA A 120 0.87 0.60 6.53
CA ALA A 120 0.19 -0.68 6.70
C ALA A 120 1.18 -1.86 6.89
N ARG A 121 2.33 -1.85 6.20
CA ARG A 121 3.40 -2.85 6.38
C ARG A 121 4.02 -2.80 7.79
N TYR A 122 4.06 -1.61 8.40
CA TYR A 122 4.44 -1.43 9.80
C TYR A 122 3.27 -1.62 10.80
N GLY A 123 2.11 -2.10 10.34
CA GLY A 123 0.96 -2.39 11.19
C GLY A 123 0.19 -1.16 11.69
N MET A 124 0.35 0.00 11.05
CA MET A 124 -0.46 1.17 11.39
C MET A 124 -1.88 1.04 10.82
N PRO A 125 -2.93 1.39 11.60
CA PRO A 125 -4.29 1.36 11.10
C PRO A 125 -4.53 2.45 10.04
N ALA A 126 -5.52 2.27 9.17
CA ALA A 126 -5.84 3.25 8.13
C ALA A 126 -6.21 4.63 8.71
N THR A 127 -6.85 4.65 9.88
CA THR A 127 -7.20 5.89 10.61
C THR A 127 -5.97 6.73 10.95
N TRP A 128 -4.84 6.08 11.28
CA TRP A 128 -3.58 6.77 11.52
C TRP A 128 -3.12 7.48 10.25
N SER A 129 -3.14 6.78 9.10
CA SER A 129 -2.74 7.35 7.81
C SER A 129 -3.62 8.54 7.43
N THR A 130 -4.95 8.42 7.53
CA THR A 130 -5.88 9.54 7.29
C THR A 130 -5.55 10.74 8.18
N PHE A 131 -5.27 10.50 9.46
CA PHE A 131 -4.88 11.54 10.40
C PHE A 131 -3.53 12.17 10.04
N THR A 132 -2.52 11.40 9.62
CA THR A 132 -1.20 11.96 9.31
C THR A 132 -1.22 12.80 8.03
N TYR A 133 -1.98 12.37 7.03
CA TYR A 133 -2.10 13.08 5.75
C TYR A 133 -2.83 14.42 5.88
N SER A 134 -3.73 14.57 6.85
CA SER A 134 -4.38 15.86 7.15
C SER A 134 -3.43 16.88 7.78
N LEU A 135 -2.30 16.42 8.33
CA LEU A 135 -1.26 17.27 8.93
C LEU A 135 -0.19 17.74 7.94
N ARG A 136 -0.25 17.35 6.65
CA ARG A 136 0.77 17.68 5.63
C ARG A 136 1.21 19.14 5.54
N PRO A 137 0.34 20.15 5.77
CA PRO A 137 0.81 21.54 5.77
C PRO A 137 1.94 21.82 6.79
N SER A 138 2.09 20.99 7.82
CA SER A 138 3.10 21.16 8.87
C SER A 138 3.95 19.92 9.15
N ARG A 139 3.52 18.72 8.74
CA ARG A 139 4.23 17.47 9.01
C ARG A 139 4.05 16.44 7.89
N SER A 140 5.16 15.96 7.34
CA SER A 140 5.18 14.86 6.38
C SER A 140 4.66 13.55 7.02
N PRO A 141 3.73 12.82 6.35
CA PRO A 141 3.36 11.47 6.72
C PRO A 141 4.53 10.50 6.79
N LEU A 142 5.46 10.52 5.82
CA LEU A 142 6.61 9.62 5.82
C LEU A 142 7.50 9.85 7.03
N ARG A 143 7.82 11.12 7.32
CA ARG A 143 8.60 11.48 8.50
C ARG A 143 7.91 11.03 9.79
N ALA A 144 6.62 11.30 9.91
CA ALA A 144 5.83 10.88 11.06
C ALA A 144 5.77 9.35 11.23
N LEU A 145 5.72 8.60 10.13
CA LEU A 145 5.78 7.13 10.15
C LEU A 145 7.13 6.65 10.69
N ILE A 146 8.24 7.17 10.16
CA ILE A 146 9.59 6.80 10.57
C ILE A 146 9.81 7.13 12.05
N GLU A 147 9.45 8.35 12.48
CA GLU A 147 9.52 8.76 13.89
C GLU A 147 8.70 7.82 14.80
N MET A 148 7.50 7.42 14.37
CA MET A 148 6.64 6.49 15.11
C MET A 148 7.25 5.08 15.20
N VAL A 149 7.78 4.55 14.09
CA VAL A 149 8.40 3.22 14.04
C VAL A 149 9.65 3.20 14.92
N VAL A 150 10.53 4.20 14.82
CA VAL A 150 11.73 4.32 15.66
C VAL A 150 11.37 4.42 17.13
N ALA A 151 10.31 5.14 17.48
CA ALA A 151 9.86 5.26 18.87
C ALA A 151 9.29 3.93 19.43
N LYS A 152 8.60 3.14 18.60
CA LYS A 152 8.02 1.85 19.00
C LYS A 152 9.05 0.72 19.01
N GLU A 153 9.92 0.70 18.01
CA GLU A 153 10.92 -0.33 17.76
C GLU A 153 12.26 0.31 17.37
N PRO A 154 13.11 0.64 18.35
CA PRO A 154 14.41 1.26 18.10
C PRO A 154 15.38 0.38 17.30
N SER A 155 15.12 -0.93 17.24
CA SER A 155 15.89 -1.90 16.45
C SER A 155 15.50 -1.96 14.98
N ALA A 156 14.45 -1.24 14.55
CA ALA A 156 14.04 -1.19 13.16
C ALA A 156 15.19 -0.71 12.28
N SER A 157 15.41 -1.38 11.14
CA SER A 157 16.57 -1.14 10.29
C SER A 157 16.22 -0.55 8.92
N LEU A 158 17.20 0.08 8.27
CA LEU A 158 17.08 0.53 6.88
C LEU A 158 16.86 -0.63 5.92
N GLY A 159 17.39 -1.82 6.23
CA GLY A 159 17.12 -3.05 5.47
C GLY A 159 15.65 -3.42 5.47
N GLN A 160 14.97 -3.33 6.62
CA GLN A 160 13.53 -3.61 6.72
C GLN A 160 12.70 -2.60 5.92
N LEU A 161 13.06 -1.31 5.98
CA LEU A 161 12.44 -0.29 5.15
C LEU A 161 12.59 -0.62 3.65
N GLY A 162 13.79 -0.98 3.22
CA GLY A 162 14.06 -1.36 1.83
C GLY A 162 13.25 -2.58 1.38
N ILE A 163 13.08 -3.60 2.24
CA ILE A 163 12.21 -4.74 1.93
C ILE A 163 10.78 -4.27 1.67
N HIS A 164 10.21 -3.43 2.54
CA HIS A 164 8.86 -2.92 2.34
C HIS A 164 8.72 -2.07 1.08
N LEU A 165 9.72 -1.24 0.75
CA LEU A 165 9.71 -0.46 -0.50
C LEU A 165 9.78 -1.37 -1.74
N ALA A 166 10.56 -2.45 -1.68
CA ALA A 166 10.62 -3.45 -2.75
C ALA A 166 9.29 -4.20 -2.91
N GLU A 167 8.65 -4.61 -1.82
CA GLU A 167 7.32 -5.23 -1.82
C GLU A 167 6.23 -4.30 -2.38
N LEU A 168 6.44 -2.98 -2.30
CA LEU A 168 5.56 -1.97 -2.88
C LEU A 168 5.94 -1.61 -4.33
N GLY A 169 6.97 -2.22 -4.91
CA GLY A 169 7.45 -1.94 -6.26
C GLY A 169 8.11 -0.58 -6.43
N ARG A 170 8.53 0.08 -5.35
CA ARG A 170 9.10 1.44 -5.36
C ARG A 170 10.61 1.41 -5.61
N ALA A 171 11.00 1.05 -6.83
CA ALA A 171 12.39 1.05 -7.27
C ALA A 171 13.04 2.45 -7.20
N ASP A 172 12.25 3.49 -7.46
CA ASP A 172 12.62 4.90 -7.33
C ASP A 172 13.02 5.26 -5.90
N ALA A 173 12.22 4.84 -4.91
CA ALA A 173 12.52 5.08 -3.50
C ALA A 173 13.75 4.27 -3.03
N LEU A 174 13.93 3.05 -3.54
CA LEU A 174 15.13 2.26 -3.27
C LEU A 174 16.41 2.92 -3.79
N GLN A 175 16.34 3.54 -4.98
CA GLN A 175 17.47 4.28 -5.54
C GLN A 175 17.82 5.53 -4.72
N VAL A 176 16.82 6.19 -4.12
CA VAL A 176 17.08 7.29 -3.19
C VAL A 176 17.72 6.76 -1.91
N LEU A 177 17.23 5.65 -1.37
CA LEU A 177 17.76 5.04 -0.14
C LEU A 177 19.22 4.59 -0.28
N SER A 178 19.64 4.15 -1.47
CA SER A 178 21.03 3.73 -1.71
C SER A 178 22.05 4.85 -1.59
N LYS A 179 21.63 6.13 -1.60
CA LYS A 179 22.50 7.30 -1.42
C LYS A 179 23.11 7.40 0.00
N LEU A 180 22.57 6.66 0.97
CA LEU A 180 23.08 6.59 2.34
C LEU A 180 24.35 5.73 2.48
N GLY A 181 24.74 5.06 1.39
CA GLY A 181 25.76 4.04 1.30
C GLY A 181 27.00 4.44 0.52
#